data_AF-A0A0N0MKY6-F1
#
_entry.id   AF-A0A0N0MKY6-F1
#
_cell.length_a   1.000
_cell.length_b   1.000
_cell.length_c   1.000
_cell.angle_alpha   90.00
_cell.angle_beta   90.00
_cell.angle_gamma   90.00
#
_symmetry.space_group_name_H-M   'P 1'
#
loop_
_entity.id
_entity.type
_entity.pdbx_description
1 polymer ?
#
loop_
_entity_poly.entity_id
_entity_poly.type
_entity_poly.pdbx_seq_one_letter_code
_entity_poly.pdbx_strand_id
1 'polypeptide(L)'
;MLVEDHDGLLLLRLPTDDHLRPGDIAELSRTLGPRKDGPHKDTVVTVVAGADSEAAGALWPRLGEVLDSLREAGTRSVRLVVPGAGHDLPEQPAVARRVAAAWDLTVEAPDGPVLVVPGGSLFVPPGDGGWWRFAPGLPPVPLGPRLPAPGWGRALREIPAGAVPGCTVDQLPAGLLIRPVEATAPRPGDLFHAIPVDPKRPAVVVGVPFGEDIAAADVTALLSALPPELRSGVRLVPGGRRDLLPLGRAVAAALGTEVEVVTGLPLFAAGNLLDRYGVRSVLAGPDGTPRWLPYLDAVLCAPPKDPDNPDTAVPPRPLRWFTPPGLDTDTEDRVVRLSDSWRATLTRSGLWVGPHGGPPVPHSGRPVHTDGPVVEIGHPGVRLDPSLRPALARLFTALTPPVLARTTLHVHGIAPDGGRALRELAAEQGINVVRFDRPPTPAPAPALTAAPGPGPTPVPTPVPAPAPAPSKPGAGAAPPVTPPAGATATSPSPAPQAESPTPEASRPDKASPTEDSRPDQRSADRTSRQSRPSAPASTTPGNPPDRTSTPEPAPPARTTAPRPA
;
A
#
# COMPACT_ATOMS: atom_id res chain seq x y z
N MET A 1 14.51 35.10 -9.32
CA MET A 1 13.48 34.04 -9.23
C MET A 1 13.09 33.65 -10.65
N LEU A 2 12.99 32.36 -10.93
CA LEU A 2 12.71 31.81 -12.25
C LEU A 2 11.28 31.27 -12.29
N VAL A 3 10.64 31.34 -13.47
CA VAL A 3 9.37 30.63 -13.75
C VAL A 3 9.69 29.56 -14.78
N GLU A 4 9.46 28.31 -14.43
CA GLU A 4 9.58 27.18 -15.34
C GLU A 4 8.18 26.66 -15.69
N ASP A 5 7.93 26.39 -16.97
CA ASP A 5 6.68 25.80 -17.44
C ASP A 5 6.92 24.33 -17.85
N HIS A 6 6.20 23.43 -17.18
CA HIS A 6 6.25 21.98 -17.42
C HIS A 6 4.84 21.49 -17.77
N ASP A 7 4.43 21.68 -19.02
CA ASP A 7 3.10 21.30 -19.54
C ASP A 7 1.94 21.81 -18.68
N GLY A 8 1.95 23.09 -18.29
CA GLY A 8 0.89 23.72 -17.49
C GLY A 8 1.03 23.53 -15.97
N LEU A 9 2.16 22.96 -15.53
CA LEU A 9 2.69 23.13 -14.18
C LEU A 9 3.70 24.28 -14.20
N LEU A 10 3.36 25.40 -13.57
CA LEU A 10 4.23 26.55 -13.42
C LEU A 10 4.98 26.48 -12.08
N LEU A 11 6.30 26.37 -12.14
CA LEU A 11 7.16 26.36 -10.96
C LEU A 11 7.77 27.75 -10.76
N LEU A 12 7.43 28.39 -9.64
CA LEU A 12 8.12 29.60 -9.16
C LEU A 12 9.11 29.18 -8.09
N ARG A 13 10.39 29.26 -8.40
CA ARG A 13 11.45 28.92 -7.45
C ARG A 13 12.67 29.80 -7.59
N LEU A 14 13.47 29.85 -6.52
CA LEU A 14 14.80 30.42 -6.60
C LEU A 14 15.72 29.44 -7.36
N PRO A 15 16.76 29.92 -8.08
CA PRO A 15 17.69 29.03 -8.76
C PRO A 15 18.42 28.03 -7.85
N THR A 16 18.42 28.28 -6.53
CA THR A 16 19.03 27.45 -5.50
C THR A 16 18.04 26.52 -4.80
N ASP A 17 16.77 26.53 -5.19
CA ASP A 17 15.72 25.69 -4.61
C ASP A 17 15.66 24.32 -5.33
N ASP A 18 16.12 23.30 -4.60
CA ASP A 18 16.16 21.90 -5.02
C ASP A 18 15.14 21.02 -4.25
N HIS A 19 14.10 21.60 -3.65
CA HIS A 19 13.11 20.83 -2.89
C HIS A 19 12.29 19.87 -3.76
N LEU A 20 12.09 20.20 -5.05
CA LEU A 20 11.42 19.34 -6.03
C LEU A 20 12.44 18.74 -6.99
N ARG A 21 12.51 17.41 -7.03
CA ARG A 21 13.40 16.70 -7.95
C ARG A 21 12.77 16.67 -9.35
N PRO A 22 13.57 16.51 -10.43
CA PRO A 22 13.04 16.40 -11.79
C PRO A 22 11.98 15.29 -11.96
N GLY A 23 12.11 14.18 -11.23
CA GLY A 23 11.10 13.11 -11.21
C GLY A 23 9.76 13.56 -10.62
N ASP A 24 9.78 14.31 -9.51
CA ASP A 24 8.58 14.84 -8.87
C ASP A 24 7.86 15.83 -9.80
N ILE A 25 8.63 16.69 -10.48
CA ILE A 25 8.10 17.66 -11.47
C ILE A 25 7.39 16.94 -12.62
N ALA A 26 8.01 15.90 -13.17
CA ALA A 26 7.43 15.12 -14.26
C ALA A 26 6.14 14.37 -13.83
N GLU A 27 6.10 13.87 -12.59
CA GLU A 27 4.91 13.22 -12.04
C GLU A 27 3.78 14.22 -11.75
N LEU A 28 4.10 15.36 -11.14
CA LEU A 28 3.16 16.45 -10.88
C LEU A 28 2.56 16.99 -12.18
N SER A 29 3.39 17.25 -13.18
CA SER A 29 2.95 17.72 -14.49
C SER A 29 1.99 16.72 -15.15
N ARG A 30 2.30 15.42 -15.09
CA ARG A 30 1.43 14.37 -15.63
C ARG A 30 0.08 14.27 -14.91
N THR A 31 0.07 14.42 -13.60
CA THR A 31 -1.13 14.20 -12.77
C THR A 31 -1.98 15.46 -12.60
N LEU A 32 -1.36 16.64 -12.53
CA LEU A 32 -2.00 17.93 -12.27
C LEU A 32 -2.03 18.86 -13.48
N GLY A 33 -1.34 18.51 -14.57
CA GLY A 33 -1.35 19.28 -15.80
C GLY A 33 -2.73 19.33 -16.46
N PRO A 34 -2.92 20.22 -17.44
CA PRO A 34 -4.16 20.39 -18.19
C PRO A 34 -4.62 19.05 -18.78
N ARG A 35 -5.80 18.58 -18.36
CA ARG A 35 -6.38 17.38 -18.94
C ARG A 35 -6.87 17.72 -20.35
N LYS A 36 -6.21 17.19 -21.38
CA LYS A 36 -6.50 17.47 -22.79
C LYS A 36 -7.85 16.88 -23.26
N ASP A 37 -8.39 15.91 -22.54
CA ASP A 37 -9.57 15.14 -22.95
C ASP A 37 -10.73 15.29 -21.93
N GLY A 38 -11.61 16.26 -22.18
CA GLY A 38 -12.87 16.43 -21.44
C GLY A 38 -13.72 17.58 -22.01
N PRO A 39 -15.07 17.46 -22.05
CA PRO A 39 -15.96 18.50 -22.60
C PRO A 39 -16.13 19.74 -21.68
N HIS A 40 -15.32 19.88 -20.62
CA HIS A 40 -15.28 21.06 -19.77
C HIS A 40 -13.92 21.74 -19.91
N LYS A 41 -13.96 22.87 -20.62
CA LYS A 41 -12.85 23.77 -21.01
C LYS A 41 -12.20 24.55 -19.86
N ASP A 42 -12.42 24.16 -18.60
CA ASP A 42 -11.79 24.83 -17.47
C ASP A 42 -10.41 24.22 -17.22
N THR A 43 -9.42 24.69 -17.99
CA THR A 43 -8.01 24.36 -17.76
C THR A 43 -7.59 24.92 -16.42
N VAL A 44 -7.41 24.04 -15.42
CA VAL A 44 -6.78 24.40 -14.15
C VAL A 44 -5.27 24.42 -14.36
N VAL A 45 -4.64 25.57 -14.15
CA VAL A 45 -3.17 25.68 -14.16
C VAL A 45 -2.65 25.47 -12.74
N THR A 46 -1.64 24.62 -12.57
CA THR A 46 -1.04 24.39 -11.26
C THR A 46 0.20 25.26 -11.12
N VAL A 47 0.22 26.10 -10.08
CA VAL A 47 1.31 26.99 -9.74
C VAL A 47 1.92 26.51 -8.43
N VAL A 48 3.17 26.06 -8.48
CA VAL A 48 3.90 25.60 -7.30
C VAL A 48 4.95 26.63 -6.96
N ALA A 49 4.93 27.11 -5.73
CA ALA A 49 5.86 28.11 -5.25
C ALA A 49 6.53 27.62 -3.96
N GLY A 50 7.81 27.30 -4.06
CA GLY A 50 8.67 27.03 -2.91
C GLY A 50 9.13 28.36 -2.33
N ALA A 51 8.73 28.65 -1.10
CA ALA A 51 9.30 29.78 -0.38
C ALA A 51 9.49 29.42 1.08
N ASP A 52 10.75 29.33 1.49
CA ASP A 52 11.10 29.63 2.87
C ASP A 52 10.67 31.07 3.19
N SER A 53 10.39 31.35 4.46
CA SER A 53 9.80 32.62 4.91
C SER A 53 10.59 33.88 4.50
N GLU A 54 11.91 33.76 4.29
CA GLU A 54 12.77 34.86 3.81
C GLU A 54 12.54 35.22 2.33
N ALA A 55 12.11 34.28 1.49
CA ALA A 55 11.91 34.48 0.04
C ALA A 55 10.51 35.01 -0.32
N ALA A 56 9.58 35.01 0.64
CA ALA A 56 8.17 35.35 0.42
C ALA A 56 7.97 36.77 -0.16
N GLY A 57 8.84 37.73 0.20
CA GLY A 57 8.75 39.11 -0.31
C GLY A 57 9.02 39.23 -1.81
N ALA A 58 9.95 38.43 -2.35
CA ALA A 58 10.25 38.41 -3.78
C ALA A 58 9.23 37.59 -4.59
N LEU A 59 8.55 36.63 -3.95
CA LEU A 59 7.57 35.74 -4.58
C LEU A 59 6.35 36.49 -5.13
N TRP A 60 5.81 37.43 -4.36
CA TRP A 60 4.51 38.05 -4.67
C TRP A 60 4.47 38.85 -5.97
N PRO A 61 5.43 39.74 -6.29
CA PRO A 61 5.41 40.46 -7.56
C PRO A 61 5.38 39.52 -8.76
N ARG A 62 6.21 38.47 -8.74
CA ARG A 62 6.28 37.51 -9.84
C ARG A 62 5.06 36.62 -9.93
N LEU A 63 4.49 36.21 -8.79
CA LEU A 63 3.22 35.51 -8.79
C LEU A 63 2.12 36.37 -9.41
N GLY A 64 2.09 37.67 -9.12
CA GLY A 64 1.19 38.62 -9.76
C GLY A 64 1.34 38.64 -11.29
N GLU A 65 2.56 38.78 -11.80
CA GLU A 65 2.84 38.73 -13.25
C GLU A 65 2.38 37.42 -13.91
N VAL A 66 2.58 36.28 -13.22
CA VAL A 66 2.11 34.97 -13.69
C VAL A 66 0.58 34.93 -13.72
N LEU A 67 -0.09 35.41 -12.66
CA LEU A 67 -1.55 35.43 -12.60
C LEU A 67 -2.18 36.38 -13.63
N ASP A 68 -1.57 37.54 -13.89
CA ASP A 68 -1.96 38.44 -14.97
C ASP A 68 -1.87 37.75 -16.33
N SER A 69 -0.73 37.11 -16.60
CA SER A 69 -0.52 36.35 -17.85
C SER A 69 -1.53 35.22 -18.01
N LEU A 70 -1.84 34.48 -16.93
CA LEU A 70 -2.84 33.40 -16.94
C LEU A 70 -4.25 33.93 -17.21
N ARG A 71 -4.61 35.06 -16.61
CA ARG A 71 -5.90 35.73 -16.83
C ARG A 71 -6.03 36.23 -18.26
N GLU A 72 -4.99 36.85 -18.82
CA GLU A 72 -4.95 37.28 -20.22
C GLU A 72 -5.09 36.10 -21.19
N ALA A 73 -4.53 34.94 -20.84
CA ALA A 73 -4.71 33.69 -21.57
C ALA A 73 -6.11 33.05 -21.40
N GLY A 74 -7.00 33.64 -20.58
CA GLY A 74 -8.36 33.17 -20.37
C GLY A 74 -8.51 32.06 -19.31
N THR A 75 -7.48 31.82 -18.50
CA THR A 75 -7.53 30.86 -17.39
C THR A 75 -8.58 31.31 -16.37
N ARG A 76 -9.39 30.38 -15.87
CA ARG A 76 -10.45 30.66 -14.88
C ARG A 76 -10.21 30.01 -13.52
N SER A 77 -9.26 29.08 -13.45
CA SER A 77 -8.96 28.33 -12.25
C SER A 77 -7.47 28.06 -12.12
N VAL A 78 -6.94 28.28 -10.91
CA VAL A 78 -5.53 28.08 -10.57
C VAL A 78 -5.43 27.25 -9.29
N ARG A 79 -4.46 26.35 -9.25
CA ARG A 79 -4.08 25.66 -8.02
C ARG A 79 -2.78 26.23 -7.50
N LEU A 80 -2.85 26.92 -6.37
CA LEU A 80 -1.70 27.56 -5.73
C LEU A 80 -1.14 26.63 -4.65
N VAL A 81 -0.05 25.95 -4.97
CA VAL A 81 0.66 25.04 -4.05
C VAL A 81 1.70 25.86 -3.27
N VAL A 82 1.21 26.57 -2.25
CA VAL A 82 2.01 27.38 -1.31
C VAL A 82 1.51 27.05 0.10
N PRO A 83 2.36 26.52 1.01
CA PRO A 83 1.94 26.19 2.37
C PRO A 83 1.23 27.35 3.07
N GLY A 84 0.08 27.08 3.67
CA GLY A 84 -0.71 28.09 4.38
C GLY A 84 -1.50 29.08 3.51
N ALA A 85 -1.39 29.03 2.18
CA ALA A 85 -2.08 29.99 1.32
C ALA A 85 -3.61 29.92 1.39
N GLY A 86 -4.16 28.77 1.81
CA GLY A 86 -5.58 28.54 2.06
C GLY A 86 -6.03 28.78 3.50
N HIS A 87 -5.16 29.27 4.39
CA HIS A 87 -5.50 29.52 5.80
C HIS A 87 -6.41 30.76 5.92
N ASP A 88 -7.74 30.57 5.94
CA ASP A 88 -8.73 31.65 5.99
C ASP A 88 -9.18 31.92 7.42
N LEU A 89 -8.81 33.07 7.98
CA LEU A 89 -9.25 33.54 9.29
C LEU A 89 -10.16 34.76 9.16
N PRO A 90 -11.12 34.99 10.08
CA PRO A 90 -12.03 36.14 10.01
C PRO A 90 -11.33 37.51 9.94
N GLU A 91 -10.22 37.67 10.65
CA GLU A 91 -9.45 38.92 10.71
C GLU A 91 -8.36 39.02 9.63
N GLN A 92 -8.01 37.89 9.03
CA GLN A 92 -6.94 37.78 8.04
C GLN A 92 -7.38 36.81 6.94
N PRO A 93 -8.00 37.30 5.85
CA PRO A 93 -8.43 36.43 4.77
C PRO A 93 -7.22 35.73 4.14
N ALA A 94 -7.44 34.48 3.75
CA ALA A 94 -6.44 33.65 3.10
C ALA A 94 -5.82 34.37 1.91
N VAL A 95 -4.54 34.12 1.66
CA VAL A 95 -3.86 34.58 0.44
C VAL A 95 -4.67 34.17 -0.78
N ALA A 96 -5.07 32.90 -0.86
CA ALA A 96 -5.83 32.36 -1.97
C ALA A 96 -7.17 33.09 -2.18
N ARG A 97 -7.83 33.52 -1.10
CA ARG A 97 -9.05 34.33 -1.19
C ARG A 97 -8.79 35.71 -1.77
N ARG A 98 -7.70 36.37 -1.35
CA ARG A 98 -7.30 37.67 -1.91
C ARG A 98 -6.92 37.55 -3.39
N VAL A 99 -6.20 36.49 -3.76
CA VAL A 99 -5.85 36.19 -5.16
C VAL A 99 -7.12 35.93 -5.97
N ALA A 100 -8.04 35.10 -5.48
CA ALA A 100 -9.30 34.82 -6.15
C ALA A 100 -10.08 36.11 -6.44
N ALA A 101 -10.22 37.00 -5.45
CA ALA A 101 -10.93 38.26 -5.61
C ALA A 101 -10.23 39.25 -6.55
N ALA A 102 -8.90 39.39 -6.45
CA ALA A 102 -8.17 40.39 -7.23
C ALA A 102 -8.01 40.00 -8.72
N TRP A 103 -7.89 38.72 -9.03
CA TRP A 103 -7.74 38.24 -10.42
C TRP A 103 -9.01 37.67 -11.05
N ASP A 104 -10.12 37.63 -10.31
CA ASP A 104 -11.39 37.01 -10.74
C ASP A 104 -11.19 35.53 -11.17
N LEU A 105 -10.45 34.78 -10.33
CA LEU A 105 -10.09 33.38 -10.57
C LEU A 105 -10.62 32.49 -9.44
N THR A 106 -10.95 31.25 -9.77
CA THR A 106 -11.08 30.20 -8.75
C THR A 106 -9.68 29.75 -8.31
N VAL A 107 -9.41 29.72 -7.01
CA VAL A 107 -8.11 29.32 -6.46
C VAL A 107 -8.27 28.11 -5.55
N GLU A 108 -7.53 27.03 -5.82
CA GLU A 108 -7.36 25.91 -4.89
C GLU A 108 -6.04 26.04 -4.15
N ALA A 109 -6.04 26.02 -2.82
CA ALA A 109 -4.83 26.22 -2.01
C ALA A 109 -4.85 25.40 -0.71
N PRO A 110 -3.67 24.99 -0.20
CA PRO A 110 -3.54 24.28 1.06
C PRO A 110 -3.51 25.28 2.24
N ASP A 111 -4.16 24.96 3.34
CA ASP A 111 -4.05 25.72 4.60
C ASP A 111 -2.86 25.30 5.49
N GLY A 112 -2.15 24.24 5.11
CA GLY A 112 -1.02 23.66 5.84
C GLY A 112 0.15 23.24 4.93
N PRO A 113 1.12 22.47 5.46
CA PRO A 113 2.24 21.94 4.69
C PRO A 113 1.76 20.91 3.67
N VAL A 114 2.37 20.92 2.48
CA VAL A 114 2.03 20.00 1.39
C VAL A 114 3.13 18.98 1.20
N LEU A 115 2.74 17.70 1.17
CA LEU A 115 3.58 16.60 0.75
C LEU A 115 3.32 16.29 -0.72
N VAL A 116 4.39 16.26 -1.52
CA VAL A 116 4.36 15.66 -2.86
C VAL A 116 4.49 14.16 -2.70
N VAL A 117 3.48 13.44 -3.17
CA VAL A 117 3.38 12.00 -3.05
C VAL A 117 3.80 11.38 -4.38
N PRO A 118 4.64 10.33 -4.38
CA PRO A 118 4.97 9.61 -5.60
C PRO A 118 3.72 9.25 -6.40
N GLY A 119 3.74 9.55 -7.69
CA GLY A 119 2.59 9.51 -8.60
C GLY A 119 1.95 10.88 -8.86
N GLY A 120 2.51 11.97 -8.30
CA GLY A 120 2.12 13.34 -8.62
C GLY A 120 0.86 13.84 -7.92
N SER A 121 0.39 13.14 -6.88
CA SER A 121 -0.66 13.65 -6.00
C SER A 121 -0.07 14.50 -4.88
N LEU A 122 -0.87 15.41 -4.33
CA LEU A 122 -0.51 16.27 -3.21
C LEU A 122 -1.34 15.88 -1.98
N PHE A 123 -0.73 15.96 -0.81
CA PHE A 123 -1.36 15.63 0.46
C PHE A 123 -1.05 16.66 1.54
N VAL A 124 -2.06 17.12 2.27
CA VAL A 124 -1.91 17.91 3.50
C VAL A 124 -2.18 16.97 4.68
N PRO A 125 -1.19 16.73 5.56
CA PRO A 125 -1.36 15.86 6.71
C PRO A 125 -2.50 16.32 7.63
N PRO A 126 -3.23 15.37 8.27
CA PRO A 126 -4.29 15.71 9.21
C PRO A 126 -3.74 16.44 10.44
N GLY A 127 -4.53 17.35 11.01
CA GLY A 127 -4.11 18.23 12.11
C GLY A 127 -3.50 19.54 11.62
N ASP A 128 -2.94 19.56 10.41
CA ASP A 128 -2.41 20.77 9.76
C ASP A 128 -3.40 21.41 8.78
N GLY A 129 -4.57 20.79 8.58
CA GLY A 129 -5.70 21.31 7.80
C GLY A 129 -6.05 20.47 6.56
N GLY A 130 -6.36 21.12 5.44
CA GLY A 130 -6.57 20.52 4.13
C GLY A 130 -6.54 21.52 2.97
N TRP A 131 -7.00 21.06 1.81
CA TRP A 131 -7.18 21.89 0.63
C TRP A 131 -8.51 22.63 0.69
N TRP A 132 -8.50 23.86 0.19
CA TRP A 132 -9.65 24.74 0.10
C TRP A 132 -9.78 25.30 -1.31
N ARG A 133 -11.03 25.56 -1.72
CA ARG A 133 -11.37 26.28 -2.94
C ARG A 133 -11.94 27.64 -2.59
N PHE A 134 -11.42 28.67 -3.23
CA PHE A 134 -11.85 30.06 -3.11
C PHE A 134 -12.34 30.51 -4.47
N ALA A 135 -13.60 30.94 -4.58
CA ALA A 135 -14.14 31.56 -5.78
C ALA A 135 -14.48 33.03 -5.49
N PRO A 136 -14.39 33.93 -6.48
CA PRO A 136 -14.64 35.35 -6.29
C PRO A 136 -16.04 35.60 -5.68
N GLY A 137 -16.10 36.31 -4.56
CA GLY A 137 -17.35 36.65 -3.88
C GLY A 137 -18.08 35.49 -3.19
N LEU A 138 -17.56 34.26 -3.25
CA LEU A 138 -18.17 33.08 -2.63
C LEU A 138 -17.44 32.64 -1.36
N PRO A 139 -18.14 31.99 -0.40
CA PRO A 139 -17.49 31.42 0.76
C PRO A 139 -16.50 30.29 0.37
N PRO A 140 -15.40 30.11 1.11
CA PRO A 140 -14.46 29.02 0.87
C PRO A 140 -15.11 27.64 0.99
N VAL A 141 -14.69 26.70 0.15
CA VAL A 141 -15.20 25.32 0.13
C VAL A 141 -14.08 24.33 0.46
N PRO A 142 -14.22 23.49 1.49
CA PRO A 142 -13.18 22.51 1.84
C PRO A 142 -13.15 21.36 0.84
N LEU A 143 -11.96 21.06 0.30
CA LEU A 143 -11.71 19.96 -0.62
C LEU A 143 -11.15 18.72 0.10
N GLY A 144 -10.49 18.92 1.25
CA GLY A 144 -9.92 17.85 2.08
C GLY A 144 -8.43 17.65 1.89
N PRO A 145 -7.85 16.58 2.44
CA PRO A 145 -6.40 16.48 2.55
C PRO A 145 -5.68 16.04 1.26
N ARG A 146 -6.39 15.60 0.20
CA ARG A 146 -5.79 15.00 -1.01
C ARG A 146 -6.13 15.80 -2.26
N LEU A 147 -5.17 15.96 -3.16
CA LEU A 147 -5.37 16.61 -4.45
C LEU A 147 -4.58 15.91 -5.57
N PRO A 148 -5.24 15.46 -6.66
CA PRO A 148 -6.67 15.43 -6.88
C PRO A 148 -7.39 14.58 -5.82
N ALA A 149 -8.61 14.99 -5.44
CA ALA A 149 -9.38 14.25 -4.45
C ALA A 149 -9.85 12.91 -5.06
N PRO A 150 -9.44 11.74 -4.52
CA PRO A 150 -9.93 10.46 -5.00
C PRO A 150 -11.41 10.30 -4.60
N GLY A 151 -12.18 9.51 -5.35
CA GLY A 151 -13.62 9.33 -5.11
C GLY A 151 -13.96 8.79 -3.72
N TRP A 152 -13.04 8.01 -3.14
CA TRP A 152 -13.15 7.48 -1.77
C TRP A 152 -12.73 8.47 -0.67
N GLY A 153 -12.07 9.58 -1.02
CA GLY A 153 -11.43 10.50 -0.06
C GLY A 153 -12.39 11.19 0.91
N ARG A 154 -13.65 11.40 0.49
CA ARG A 154 -14.69 11.96 1.35
C ARG A 154 -15.10 10.99 2.46
N ALA A 155 -15.43 9.75 2.10
CA ALA A 155 -15.86 8.74 3.06
C ALA A 155 -14.78 8.44 4.11
N LEU A 156 -13.50 8.42 3.70
CA LEU A 156 -12.42 8.21 4.67
C LEU A 156 -12.27 9.35 5.67
N ARG A 157 -12.63 10.59 5.32
CA ARG A 157 -12.55 11.74 6.22
C ARG A 157 -13.56 11.64 7.37
N GLU A 158 -14.66 10.93 7.15
CA GLU A 158 -15.72 10.75 8.13
C GLU A 158 -15.34 9.69 9.19
N ILE A 159 -14.25 8.95 8.99
CA ILE A 159 -13.73 7.97 9.96
C ILE A 159 -12.93 8.68 11.05
N PRO A 160 -13.39 8.66 12.32
CA PRO A 160 -12.66 9.27 13.42
C PRO A 160 -11.33 8.57 13.70
N ALA A 161 -10.33 9.31 14.20
CA ALA A 161 -9.03 8.72 14.56
C ALA A 161 -9.15 7.62 15.63
N GLY A 162 -10.13 7.72 16.54
CA GLY A 162 -10.44 6.72 17.56
C GLY A 162 -11.56 5.76 17.18
N ALA A 163 -11.82 5.51 15.89
CA ALA A 163 -12.91 4.64 15.44
C ALA A 163 -12.83 3.19 15.95
N VAL A 164 -11.63 2.73 16.33
CA VAL A 164 -11.37 1.37 16.80
C VAL A 164 -10.73 1.42 18.19
N PRO A 165 -11.32 0.78 19.21
CA PRO A 165 -10.76 0.75 20.56
C PRO A 165 -9.31 0.22 20.58
N GLY A 166 -8.43 0.87 21.34
CA GLY A 166 -7.01 0.47 21.45
C GLY A 166 -6.14 0.79 20.23
N CYS A 167 -6.74 1.28 19.14
CA CYS A 167 -6.04 1.66 17.92
C CYS A 167 -6.21 3.15 17.62
N THR A 168 -5.29 3.69 16.81
CA THR A 168 -5.45 4.98 16.15
C THR A 168 -5.51 4.75 14.64
N VAL A 169 -6.41 5.47 13.99
CA VAL A 169 -6.63 5.48 12.55
C VAL A 169 -6.15 6.81 11.97
N ASP A 170 -4.98 6.82 11.34
CA ASP A 170 -4.40 8.02 10.73
C ASP A 170 -4.76 8.10 9.23
N GLN A 171 -4.92 9.32 8.71
CA GLN A 171 -5.07 9.53 7.26
C GLN A 171 -3.70 9.46 6.60
N LEU A 172 -3.60 8.68 5.52
CA LEU A 172 -2.43 8.62 4.63
C LEU A 172 -2.79 9.13 3.23
N PRO A 173 -1.81 9.54 2.41
CA PRO A 173 -2.07 9.89 1.01
C PRO A 173 -2.93 8.87 0.28
N ALA A 174 -2.56 7.59 0.34
CA ALA A 174 -3.25 6.51 -0.37
C ALA A 174 -4.42 5.87 0.38
N GLY A 175 -4.76 6.32 1.59
CA GLY A 175 -5.88 5.76 2.36
C GLY A 175 -5.74 5.97 3.88
N LEU A 176 -5.75 4.89 4.65
CA LEU A 176 -5.67 4.90 6.12
C LEU A 176 -4.48 4.08 6.64
N LEU A 177 -4.00 4.43 7.84
CA LEU A 177 -3.13 3.62 8.68
C LEU A 177 -3.89 3.23 9.95
N ILE A 178 -3.92 1.94 10.29
CA ILE A 178 -4.34 1.48 11.62
C ILE A 178 -3.12 1.03 12.40
N ARG A 179 -2.89 1.64 13.57
CA ARG A 179 -1.77 1.33 14.47
C ARG A 179 -2.24 1.25 15.93
N PRO A 180 -1.50 0.58 16.82
CA PRO A 180 -1.79 0.65 18.25
C PRO A 180 -1.72 2.10 18.74
N VAL A 181 -2.55 2.47 19.70
CA VAL A 181 -2.61 3.86 20.22
C VAL A 181 -1.26 4.34 20.77
N GLU A 182 -0.51 3.45 21.40
CA GLU A 182 0.81 3.73 22.00
C GLU A 182 1.95 3.78 20.97
N ALA A 183 1.69 3.37 19.73
CA ALA A 183 2.71 3.40 18.69
C ALA A 183 2.91 4.84 18.18
N THR A 184 4.15 5.21 17.87
CA THR A 184 4.47 6.54 17.34
C THR A 184 3.70 6.83 16.06
N ALA A 185 3.13 8.04 15.96
CA ALA A 185 2.46 8.51 14.75
C ALA A 185 3.45 8.59 13.57
N PRO A 186 3.01 8.26 12.35
CA PRO A 186 3.86 8.35 11.18
C PRO A 186 4.28 9.80 10.92
N ARG A 187 5.54 10.01 10.55
CA ARG A 187 6.10 11.32 10.22
C ARG A 187 6.09 11.57 8.72
N PRO A 188 6.01 12.85 8.28
CA PRO A 188 6.36 13.20 6.92
C PRO A 188 7.74 12.63 6.55
N GLY A 189 7.81 11.85 5.46
CA GLY A 189 9.02 11.14 5.03
C GLY A 189 9.02 9.63 5.33
N ASP A 190 8.14 9.14 6.20
CA ASP A 190 7.95 7.70 6.37
C ASP A 190 7.40 7.07 5.08
N LEU A 191 7.80 5.83 4.78
CA LEU A 191 7.41 5.13 3.56
C LEU A 191 5.89 5.02 3.34
N PHE A 192 5.09 5.11 4.41
CA PHE A 192 3.63 5.12 4.31
C PHE A 192 3.09 6.31 3.52
N HIS A 193 3.80 7.43 3.54
CA HIS A 193 3.48 8.62 2.74
C HIS A 193 3.94 8.49 1.28
N ALA A 194 4.80 7.51 0.97
CA ALA A 194 5.29 7.23 -0.38
C ALA A 194 4.40 6.23 -1.15
N ILE A 195 3.37 5.68 -0.51
CA ILE A 195 2.40 4.79 -1.15
C ILE A 195 1.60 5.61 -2.17
N PRO A 196 1.59 5.23 -3.45
CA PRO A 196 0.88 5.98 -4.47
C PRO A 196 -0.63 5.82 -4.33
N VAL A 197 -1.32 6.92 -4.60
CA VAL A 197 -2.78 7.01 -4.53
C VAL A 197 -3.39 6.25 -5.72
N ASP A 198 -4.17 5.20 -5.44
CA ASP A 198 -5.05 4.58 -6.44
C ASP A 198 -6.40 5.31 -6.38
N PRO A 199 -6.84 5.99 -7.45
CA PRO A 199 -8.05 6.81 -7.43
C PRO A 199 -9.33 5.99 -7.20
N LYS A 200 -9.28 4.67 -7.39
CA LYS A 200 -10.43 3.76 -7.25
C LYS A 200 -10.39 2.98 -5.95
N ARG A 201 -9.21 2.71 -5.38
CA ARG A 201 -9.05 1.74 -4.28
C ARG A 201 -8.17 2.29 -3.15
N PRO A 202 -8.74 2.60 -1.98
CA PRO A 202 -7.93 3.05 -0.84
C PRO A 202 -7.08 1.90 -0.28
N ALA A 203 -5.89 2.23 0.21
CA ALA A 203 -5.06 1.33 1.00
C ALA A 203 -5.39 1.45 2.49
N VAL A 204 -5.40 0.31 3.20
CA VAL A 204 -5.35 0.28 4.67
C VAL A 204 -4.02 -0.34 5.06
N VAL A 205 -3.12 0.49 5.55
CA VAL A 205 -1.83 0.06 6.10
C VAL A 205 -2.07 -0.47 7.51
N VAL A 206 -1.61 -1.69 7.78
CA VAL A 206 -1.87 -2.40 9.04
C VAL A 206 -0.58 -2.52 9.85
N GLY A 207 -0.58 -1.90 11.03
CA GLY A 207 0.54 -1.87 11.96
C GLY A 207 1.66 -0.93 11.56
N VAL A 208 2.71 -0.88 12.39
CA VAL A 208 3.94 -0.10 12.15
C VAL A 208 5.18 -0.95 12.56
N PRO A 209 6.40 -0.63 12.11
CA PRO A 209 7.54 -1.54 12.23
C PRO A 209 7.98 -1.86 13.67
N PHE A 210 7.60 -1.05 14.65
CA PHE A 210 7.95 -1.22 16.08
C PHE A 210 6.72 -1.29 16.99
N GLY A 211 5.52 -1.35 16.42
CA GLY A 211 4.27 -1.44 17.17
C GLY A 211 3.88 -2.87 17.49
N GLU A 212 2.95 -3.01 18.43
CA GLU A 212 2.19 -4.25 18.62
C GLU A 212 1.42 -4.62 17.34
N ASP A 213 1.12 -5.90 17.20
CA ASP A 213 0.35 -6.44 16.09
C ASP A 213 -1.13 -6.08 16.22
N ILE A 214 -1.73 -5.65 15.10
CA ILE A 214 -3.15 -5.34 15.03
C ILE A 214 -3.97 -6.63 14.94
N ALA A 215 -5.03 -6.76 15.74
CA ALA A 215 -5.90 -7.92 15.67
C ALA A 215 -6.80 -7.88 14.42
N ALA A 216 -7.19 -9.06 13.92
CA ALA A 216 -8.12 -9.14 12.79
C ALA A 216 -9.49 -8.51 13.11
N ALA A 217 -9.92 -8.56 14.37
CA ALA A 217 -11.17 -7.93 14.82
C ALA A 217 -11.12 -6.40 14.66
N ASP A 218 -9.99 -5.76 14.95
CA ASP A 218 -9.79 -4.32 14.85
C ASP A 218 -9.84 -3.84 13.40
N VAL A 219 -9.16 -4.56 12.50
CA VAL A 219 -9.24 -4.30 11.05
C VAL A 219 -10.66 -4.53 10.53
N THR A 220 -11.34 -5.58 11.00
CA THR A 220 -12.73 -5.86 10.62
C THR A 220 -13.67 -4.74 11.07
N ALA A 221 -13.49 -4.21 12.28
CA ALA A 221 -14.26 -3.09 12.81
C ALA A 221 -14.06 -1.82 11.96
N LEU A 222 -12.81 -1.50 11.62
CA LEU A 222 -12.48 -0.39 10.72
C LEU A 222 -13.16 -0.56 9.35
N LEU A 223 -13.03 -1.72 8.72
CA LEU A 223 -13.61 -1.96 7.39
C LEU A 223 -15.14 -1.99 7.42
N SER A 224 -15.75 -2.39 8.53
CA SER A 224 -17.20 -2.37 8.72
C SER A 224 -17.75 -0.94 8.82
N ALA A 225 -16.96 0.00 9.34
CA ALA A 225 -17.32 1.42 9.39
C ALA A 225 -17.27 2.11 8.01
N LEU A 226 -16.63 1.49 7.01
CA LEU A 226 -16.61 2.02 5.64
C LEU A 226 -17.93 1.73 4.89
N PRO A 227 -18.32 2.62 3.94
CA PRO A 227 -19.40 2.33 3.00
C PRO A 227 -19.18 1.00 2.26
N PRO A 228 -20.23 0.21 2.00
CA PRO A 228 -20.12 -1.10 1.36
C PRO A 228 -19.36 -1.09 0.03
N GLU A 229 -19.53 -0.02 -0.76
CA GLU A 229 -18.90 0.17 -2.07
C GLU A 229 -17.38 0.31 -1.96
N LEU A 230 -16.89 0.87 -0.85
CA LEU A 230 -15.47 1.03 -0.58
C LEU A 230 -14.87 -0.22 0.04
N ARG A 231 -15.63 -0.91 0.90
CA ARG A 231 -15.16 -2.09 1.63
C ARG A 231 -14.59 -3.17 0.71
N SER A 232 -15.24 -3.45 -0.41
CA SER A 232 -14.79 -4.45 -1.40
C SER A 232 -13.60 -3.99 -2.23
N GLY A 233 -13.31 -2.69 -2.27
CA GLY A 233 -12.18 -2.09 -2.99
C GLY A 233 -10.94 -1.85 -2.13
N VAL A 234 -10.99 -2.12 -0.82
CA VAL A 234 -9.84 -1.91 0.07
C VAL A 234 -8.75 -2.95 -0.16
N ARG A 235 -7.51 -2.48 -0.21
CA ARG A 235 -6.31 -3.32 -0.17
C ARG A 235 -5.62 -3.23 1.19
N LEU A 236 -5.38 -4.36 1.84
CA LEU A 236 -4.58 -4.44 3.07
C LEU A 236 -3.10 -4.41 2.73
N VAL A 237 -2.36 -3.48 3.35
CA VAL A 237 -0.93 -3.25 3.10
C VAL A 237 -0.14 -3.44 4.40
N PRO A 238 0.97 -4.19 4.39
CA PRO A 238 1.78 -4.36 5.60
C PRO A 238 2.45 -3.05 6.01
N GLY A 239 2.20 -2.61 7.24
CA GLY A 239 3.01 -1.56 7.89
C GLY A 239 3.89 -2.09 9.03
N GLY A 240 3.52 -3.24 9.61
CA GLY A 240 4.29 -3.94 10.64
C GLY A 240 5.25 -5.01 10.11
N ARG A 241 5.82 -5.79 11.04
CA ARG A 241 6.78 -6.87 10.73
C ARG A 241 6.14 -8.19 10.31
N ARG A 242 4.87 -8.40 10.66
CA ARG A 242 4.17 -9.66 10.38
C ARG A 242 3.67 -9.71 8.95
N ASP A 243 3.72 -10.91 8.38
CA ASP A 243 2.99 -11.20 7.16
C ASP A 243 1.48 -11.05 7.40
N LEU A 244 0.81 -10.23 6.57
CA LEU A 244 -0.62 -10.00 6.65
C LEU A 244 -1.48 -11.15 6.12
N LEU A 245 -0.92 -12.21 5.52
CA LEU A 245 -1.74 -13.31 4.98
C LEU A 245 -2.71 -13.91 6.00
N PRO A 246 -2.27 -14.28 7.22
CA PRO A 246 -3.19 -14.88 8.21
C PRO A 246 -4.26 -13.87 8.65
N LEU A 247 -3.87 -12.61 8.86
CA LEU A 247 -4.80 -11.53 9.22
C LEU A 247 -5.84 -11.32 8.12
N GLY A 248 -5.43 -11.22 6.85
CA GLY A 248 -6.34 -11.01 5.73
C GLY A 248 -7.33 -12.16 5.51
N ARG A 249 -6.92 -13.42 5.77
CA ARG A 249 -7.84 -14.56 5.78
C ARG A 249 -8.87 -14.46 6.92
N ALA A 250 -8.43 -14.09 8.12
CA ALA A 250 -9.33 -13.90 9.26
C ALA A 250 -10.32 -12.75 9.03
N VAL A 251 -9.87 -11.64 8.43
CA VAL A 251 -10.73 -10.50 8.06
C VAL A 251 -11.72 -10.91 6.95
N ALA A 252 -11.27 -11.64 5.92
CA ALA A 252 -12.16 -12.15 4.87
C ALA A 252 -13.26 -13.07 5.44
N ALA A 253 -12.88 -13.95 6.36
CA ALA A 253 -13.84 -14.81 7.06
C ALA A 253 -14.83 -14.00 7.89
N ALA A 254 -14.36 -13.00 8.65
CA ALA A 254 -15.21 -12.19 9.52
C ALA A 254 -16.16 -11.26 8.74
N LEU A 255 -15.74 -10.73 7.60
CA LEU A 255 -16.57 -9.88 6.74
C LEU A 255 -17.49 -10.67 5.80
N GLY A 256 -17.20 -11.95 5.57
CA GLY A 256 -17.88 -12.76 4.56
C GLY A 256 -17.64 -12.28 3.12
N THR A 257 -16.55 -11.54 2.87
CA THR A 257 -16.21 -10.97 1.57
C THR A 257 -14.75 -11.24 1.22
N GLU A 258 -14.41 -11.18 -0.06
CA GLU A 258 -13.02 -11.25 -0.49
C GLU A 258 -12.21 -10.04 0.00
N VAL A 259 -10.94 -10.26 0.37
CA VAL A 259 -10.02 -9.21 0.86
C VAL A 259 -8.71 -9.29 0.09
N GLU A 260 -8.31 -8.19 -0.55
CA GLU A 260 -7.00 -8.06 -1.20
C GLU A 260 -5.92 -7.82 -0.13
N VAL A 261 -4.86 -8.63 -0.16
CA VAL A 261 -3.68 -8.50 0.71
C VAL A 261 -2.44 -8.30 -0.16
N VAL A 262 -1.81 -7.14 0.00
CA VAL A 262 -0.54 -6.81 -0.66
C VAL A 262 0.61 -7.47 0.09
N THR A 263 1.57 -8.04 -0.62
CA THR A 263 2.70 -8.77 -0.04
C THR A 263 3.70 -7.85 0.67
N GLY A 264 3.85 -6.60 0.21
CA GLY A 264 4.77 -5.60 0.74
C GLY A 264 4.18 -4.19 0.62
N LEU A 265 4.95 -3.16 0.97
CA LEU A 265 4.56 -1.77 0.75
C LEU A 265 4.54 -1.48 -0.76
N PRO A 266 3.41 -1.06 -1.35
CA PRO A 266 3.38 -0.75 -2.76
C PRO A 266 4.03 0.62 -2.97
N LEU A 267 5.20 0.63 -3.60
CA LEU A 267 6.00 1.83 -3.87
C LEU A 267 6.36 1.87 -5.35
N PHE A 268 6.71 3.04 -5.87
CA PHE A 268 7.36 3.10 -7.19
C PHE A 268 8.75 2.49 -7.08
N ALA A 269 8.99 1.41 -7.82
CA ALA A 269 10.30 0.80 -7.94
C ALA A 269 10.84 1.03 -9.35
N ALA A 270 12.10 1.44 -9.45
CA ALA A 270 12.81 1.48 -10.73
C ALA A 270 12.99 0.04 -11.22
N GLY A 271 12.15 -0.37 -12.18
CA GLY A 271 12.29 -1.64 -12.86
C GLY A 271 13.36 -1.54 -13.93
N ASN A 272 14.51 -2.18 -13.70
CA ASN A 272 15.66 -2.25 -14.59
C ASN A 272 15.45 -3.10 -15.87
N LEU A 273 14.20 -3.35 -16.31
CA LEU A 273 13.94 -4.15 -17.51
C LEU A 273 13.11 -3.49 -18.60
N LEU A 274 12.46 -2.35 -18.37
CA LEU A 274 11.53 -1.81 -19.36
C LEU A 274 11.46 -0.28 -19.45
N ASP A 275 12.32 0.48 -18.74
CA ASP A 275 12.13 1.94 -18.57
C ASP A 275 10.71 2.32 -18.09
N ARG A 276 9.98 1.37 -17.52
CA ARG A 276 8.62 1.55 -17.01
C ARG A 276 8.67 1.63 -15.50
N TYR A 277 8.66 2.87 -15.01
CA TYR A 277 8.30 3.20 -13.64
C TYR A 277 6.93 2.58 -13.32
N GLY A 278 6.89 1.73 -12.29
CA GLY A 278 5.67 1.01 -11.93
C GLY A 278 5.58 0.77 -10.43
N VAL A 279 4.36 0.66 -9.94
CA VAL A 279 4.08 0.36 -8.53
C VAL A 279 4.35 -1.12 -8.30
N ARG A 280 5.26 -1.41 -7.37
CA ARG A 280 5.68 -2.76 -6.97
C ARG A 280 5.58 -2.92 -5.47
N SER A 281 5.25 -4.12 -5.02
CA SER A 281 5.38 -4.45 -3.61
C SER A 281 6.87 -4.47 -3.23
N VAL A 282 7.23 -3.74 -2.19
CA VAL A 282 8.59 -3.65 -1.64
C VAL A 282 8.58 -4.18 -0.22
N LEU A 283 9.49 -5.09 0.09
CA LEU A 283 9.73 -5.50 1.47
C LEU A 283 10.85 -4.64 2.02
N ALA A 284 10.51 -3.73 2.92
CA ALA A 284 11.46 -2.85 3.60
C ALA A 284 11.87 -3.44 4.96
N GLY A 285 13.11 -3.17 5.36
CA GLY A 285 13.53 -3.44 6.73
C GLY A 285 12.86 -2.48 7.72
N PRO A 286 13.04 -2.69 9.04
CA PRO A 286 12.54 -1.77 10.06
C PRO A 286 13.07 -0.33 9.94
N ASP A 287 14.19 -0.16 9.25
CA ASP A 287 14.85 1.10 8.93
C ASP A 287 14.26 1.80 7.68
N GLY A 288 13.24 1.21 7.05
CA GLY A 288 12.68 1.71 5.80
C GLY A 288 13.55 1.38 4.57
N THR A 289 14.70 0.72 4.73
CA THR A 289 15.54 0.36 3.60
C THR A 289 14.89 -0.76 2.79
N PRO A 290 14.65 -0.58 1.47
CA PRO A 290 14.18 -1.65 0.60
C PRO A 290 15.13 -2.85 0.62
N ARG A 291 14.59 -4.05 0.88
CA ARG A 291 15.39 -5.29 0.94
C ARG A 291 15.30 -6.10 -0.34
N TRP A 292 14.08 -6.35 -0.82
CA TRP A 292 13.83 -7.01 -2.10
C TRP A 292 12.38 -6.81 -2.57
N LEU A 293 12.12 -7.17 -3.83
CA LEU A 293 10.81 -7.08 -4.49
C LEU A 293 10.20 -8.49 -4.64
N PRO A 294 9.11 -8.83 -3.92
CA PRO A 294 8.38 -10.07 -4.15
C PRO A 294 7.89 -10.22 -5.59
N TYR A 295 7.86 -11.48 -6.07
CA TYR A 295 7.31 -11.81 -7.38
C TYR A 295 5.79 -11.79 -7.37
N LEU A 296 5.17 -12.12 -6.24
CA LEU A 296 3.73 -11.98 -6.04
C LEU A 296 3.43 -10.69 -5.29
N ASP A 297 2.82 -9.73 -5.97
CA ASP A 297 2.55 -8.41 -5.42
C ASP A 297 1.36 -8.41 -4.47
N ALA A 298 0.31 -9.15 -4.81
CA ALA A 298 -0.93 -9.21 -4.04
C ALA A 298 -1.65 -10.55 -4.23
N VAL A 299 -2.43 -10.93 -3.22
CA VAL A 299 -3.35 -12.07 -3.22
C VAL A 299 -4.74 -11.64 -2.76
N LEU A 300 -5.72 -12.45 -3.12
CA LEU A 300 -7.10 -12.35 -2.70
C LEU A 300 -7.41 -13.47 -1.72
N CYS A 301 -7.81 -13.11 -0.52
CA CYS A 301 -8.31 -14.03 0.49
C CYS A 301 -9.83 -14.12 0.35
N ALA A 302 -10.35 -15.30 0.02
CA ALA A 302 -11.78 -15.56 0.00
C ALA A 302 -12.26 -16.00 1.40
N PRO A 303 -13.52 -15.72 1.77
CA PRO A 303 -14.12 -16.31 2.96
C PRO A 303 -14.16 -17.84 2.82
N PRO A 304 -14.13 -18.59 3.95
CA PRO A 304 -14.30 -20.03 3.91
C PRO A 304 -15.68 -20.39 3.33
N LYS A 305 -15.76 -21.52 2.61
CA LYS A 305 -17.04 -22.02 2.08
C LYS A 305 -17.97 -22.49 3.19
N ASP A 306 -17.40 -23.03 4.25
CA ASP A 306 -18.08 -23.46 5.47
C ASP A 306 -17.36 -22.85 6.67
N PRO A 307 -17.98 -21.89 7.39
CA PRO A 307 -17.35 -21.22 8.52
C PRO A 307 -17.07 -22.16 9.71
N ASP A 308 -17.80 -23.28 9.82
CA ASP A 308 -17.66 -24.22 10.93
C ASP A 308 -16.58 -25.28 10.67
N ASN A 309 -16.04 -25.34 9.45
CA ASN A 309 -15.05 -26.33 9.05
C ASN A 309 -13.73 -25.66 8.58
N PRO A 310 -12.68 -25.61 9.43
CA PRO A 310 -11.40 -24.99 9.09
C PRO A 310 -10.66 -25.69 7.94
N ASP A 311 -10.96 -26.97 7.66
CA ASP A 311 -10.37 -27.70 6.52
C ASP A 311 -10.93 -27.24 5.17
N THR A 312 -11.98 -26.40 5.17
CA THR A 312 -12.54 -25.78 3.96
C THR A 312 -11.88 -24.44 3.60
N ALA A 313 -10.79 -24.08 4.29
CA ALA A 313 -10.05 -22.86 4.03
C ALA A 313 -9.61 -22.77 2.55
N VAL A 314 -10.14 -21.77 1.85
CA VAL A 314 -9.81 -21.54 0.44
C VAL A 314 -8.39 -20.99 0.35
N PRO A 315 -7.49 -21.59 -0.46
CA PRO A 315 -6.15 -21.06 -0.64
C PRO A 315 -6.22 -19.65 -1.26
N PRO A 316 -5.35 -18.71 -0.85
CA PRO A 316 -5.35 -17.35 -1.36
C PRO A 316 -5.07 -17.37 -2.85
N ARG A 317 -5.92 -16.67 -3.60
CA ARG A 317 -5.80 -16.57 -5.04
C ARG A 317 -4.83 -15.44 -5.40
N PRO A 318 -3.78 -15.69 -6.16
CA PRO A 318 -2.91 -14.64 -6.68
C PRO A 318 -3.70 -13.63 -7.50
N LEU A 319 -3.42 -12.34 -7.29
CA LEU A 319 -4.09 -11.27 -8.00
C LEU A 319 -3.15 -10.51 -8.94
N ARG A 320 -1.91 -10.26 -8.50
CA ARG A 320 -0.89 -9.55 -9.28
C ARG A 320 0.48 -10.17 -9.07
N TRP A 321 1.24 -10.36 -10.14
CA TRP A 321 2.59 -10.92 -10.09
C TRP A 321 3.49 -10.40 -11.20
N PHE A 322 4.77 -10.65 -11.03
CA PHE A 322 5.84 -10.25 -11.92
C PHE A 322 6.80 -11.41 -12.13
N THR A 323 7.20 -11.57 -13.37
CA THR A 323 8.20 -12.55 -13.77
C THR A 323 9.60 -12.04 -13.41
N PRO A 324 10.47 -12.87 -12.81
CA PRO A 324 11.87 -12.52 -12.69
C PRO A 324 12.48 -12.21 -14.07
N PRO A 325 13.42 -11.25 -14.15
CA PRO A 325 14.14 -10.93 -15.38
C PRO A 325 14.69 -12.18 -16.09
N GLY A 326 14.61 -12.25 -17.42
CA GLY A 326 15.24 -13.34 -18.19
C GLY A 326 14.55 -14.70 -18.09
N LEU A 327 13.37 -14.76 -17.46
CA LEU A 327 12.52 -15.94 -17.44
C LEU A 327 11.24 -15.67 -18.26
N ASP A 328 10.80 -16.66 -19.02
CA ASP A 328 9.50 -16.64 -19.68
C ASP A 328 8.47 -17.33 -18.79
N THR A 329 7.45 -16.59 -18.37
CA THR A 329 6.33 -17.11 -17.58
C THR A 329 5.13 -17.32 -18.50
N ASP A 330 4.47 -18.47 -18.37
CA ASP A 330 3.12 -18.62 -18.89
C ASP A 330 2.18 -17.69 -18.11
N THR A 331 1.68 -16.67 -18.80
CA THR A 331 0.95 -15.54 -18.23
C THR A 331 -0.28 -15.94 -17.43
N GLU A 332 -0.85 -17.13 -17.63
CA GLU A 332 -2.05 -17.53 -16.88
C GLU A 332 -1.74 -18.26 -15.56
N ASP A 333 -0.61 -18.97 -15.47
CA ASP A 333 -0.38 -19.93 -14.38
C ASP A 333 0.67 -19.52 -13.35
N ARG A 334 1.40 -18.41 -13.58
CA ARG A 334 2.59 -18.03 -12.76
C ARG A 334 3.67 -19.11 -12.78
N VAL A 335 3.72 -19.88 -13.86
CA VAL A 335 4.64 -20.98 -14.04
C VAL A 335 5.70 -20.55 -15.05
N VAL A 336 6.94 -20.62 -14.60
CA VAL A 336 8.13 -20.49 -15.45
C VAL A 336 8.60 -21.89 -15.81
N ARG A 337 8.74 -22.16 -17.11
CA ARG A 337 9.36 -23.40 -17.56
C ARG A 337 10.86 -23.32 -17.33
N LEU A 338 11.39 -24.21 -16.48
CA LEU A 338 12.83 -24.34 -16.35
C LEU A 338 13.32 -25.30 -17.42
N SER A 339 12.89 -26.54 -17.44
CA SER A 339 13.28 -27.50 -18.49
C SER A 339 12.06 -28.28 -18.97
N ASP A 340 12.28 -29.35 -19.73
CA ASP A 340 11.21 -30.30 -20.08
C ASP A 340 10.68 -31.05 -18.85
N SER A 341 11.53 -31.23 -17.84
CA SER A 341 11.20 -32.00 -16.64
C SER A 341 10.92 -31.13 -15.42
N TRP A 342 11.26 -29.85 -15.44
CA TRP A 342 11.19 -28.96 -14.27
C TRP A 342 10.50 -27.64 -14.58
N ARG A 343 9.71 -27.16 -13.61
CA ARG A 343 9.09 -25.84 -13.63
C ARG A 343 9.31 -25.12 -12.30
N ALA A 344 9.26 -23.79 -12.34
CA ALA A 344 9.18 -22.95 -11.17
C ALA A 344 7.81 -22.27 -11.12
N THR A 345 7.16 -22.27 -9.98
CA THR A 345 5.91 -21.54 -9.74
C THR A 345 6.19 -20.37 -8.82
N LEU A 346 5.68 -19.18 -9.16
CA LEU A 346 5.82 -18.00 -8.30
C LEU A 346 4.96 -18.16 -7.04
N THR A 347 5.58 -17.96 -5.88
CA THR A 347 4.92 -17.94 -4.57
C THR A 347 5.04 -16.55 -3.95
N ARG A 348 4.33 -16.32 -2.84
CA ARG A 348 4.48 -15.07 -2.07
C ARG A 348 5.88 -14.89 -1.50
N SER A 349 6.47 -15.98 -1.02
CA SER A 349 7.79 -16.01 -0.38
C SER A 349 8.95 -16.14 -1.37
N GLY A 350 8.69 -16.44 -2.65
CA GLY A 350 9.73 -16.60 -3.66
C GLY A 350 9.28 -17.52 -4.79
N LEU A 351 9.94 -18.68 -4.90
CA LEU A 351 9.72 -19.65 -5.99
C LEU A 351 9.57 -21.05 -5.41
N TRP A 352 8.74 -21.86 -6.05
CA TRP A 352 8.69 -23.29 -5.81
C TRP A 352 9.10 -24.03 -7.08
N VAL A 353 10.10 -24.91 -7.00
CA VAL A 353 10.65 -25.68 -8.10
C VAL A 353 10.25 -27.14 -7.94
N GLY A 354 9.59 -27.69 -8.96
CA GLY A 354 9.15 -29.07 -8.96
C GLY A 354 9.01 -29.65 -10.36
N PRO A 355 8.67 -30.96 -10.45
CA PRO A 355 8.57 -31.64 -11.73
C PRO A 355 7.43 -31.03 -12.58
N HIS A 356 7.65 -31.03 -13.90
CA HIS A 356 6.61 -30.67 -14.86
C HIS A 356 5.45 -31.68 -14.76
N GLY A 357 4.21 -31.21 -14.74
CA GLY A 357 3.02 -32.06 -14.51
C GLY A 357 2.87 -32.60 -13.08
N GLY A 358 3.73 -32.21 -12.14
CA GLY A 358 3.63 -32.59 -10.73
C GLY A 358 2.41 -31.98 -10.02
N PRO A 359 2.10 -32.44 -8.79
CA PRO A 359 0.99 -31.92 -8.01
C PRO A 359 1.12 -30.41 -7.76
N PRO A 360 0.00 -29.72 -7.45
CA PRO A 360 0.00 -28.28 -7.19
C PRO A 360 0.87 -27.92 -5.99
N VAL A 361 1.34 -26.67 -5.96
CA VAL A 361 2.24 -26.16 -4.93
C VAL A 361 1.61 -26.35 -3.53
N PRO A 362 2.19 -27.17 -2.65
CA PRO A 362 1.58 -27.48 -1.36
C PRO A 362 1.61 -26.31 -0.36
N HIS A 363 2.50 -25.32 -0.56
CA HIS A 363 2.86 -24.32 0.46
C HIS A 363 2.65 -22.86 0.02
N SER A 364 1.47 -22.53 -0.52
CA SER A 364 1.12 -21.12 -0.79
C SER A 364 1.05 -20.22 0.46
N GLY A 365 1.12 -20.82 1.65
CA GLY A 365 1.03 -20.14 2.94
C GLY A 365 2.37 -19.81 3.61
N ARG A 366 3.54 -20.09 3.00
CA ARG A 366 4.83 -19.73 3.62
C ARG A 366 4.87 -18.21 3.87
N PRO A 367 5.19 -17.77 5.10
CA PRO A 367 5.31 -16.36 5.40
C PRO A 367 6.37 -15.68 4.53
N VAL A 368 6.08 -14.45 4.14
CA VAL A 368 7.04 -13.62 3.42
C VAL A 368 7.99 -12.96 4.41
N HIS A 369 9.30 -13.04 4.12
CA HIS A 369 10.34 -12.48 4.98
C HIS A 369 11.09 -11.35 4.27
N THR A 370 11.48 -10.34 5.03
CA THR A 370 12.27 -9.20 4.53
C THR A 370 13.71 -9.60 4.17
N ASP A 371 14.22 -10.71 4.72
CA ASP A 371 15.60 -11.16 4.50
C ASP A 371 15.88 -11.58 3.06
N GLY A 372 14.87 -12.08 2.34
CA GLY A 372 15.02 -12.48 0.94
C GLY A 372 13.99 -13.51 0.48
N PRO A 373 14.03 -13.87 -0.82
CA PRO A 373 13.17 -14.89 -1.37
C PRO A 373 13.58 -16.29 -0.90
N VAL A 374 12.61 -17.19 -0.83
CA VAL A 374 12.82 -18.63 -0.60
C VAL A 374 12.59 -19.37 -1.92
N VAL A 375 13.54 -20.22 -2.29
CA VAL A 375 13.40 -21.17 -3.39
C VAL A 375 13.18 -22.55 -2.79
N GLU A 376 11.94 -23.03 -2.86
CA GLU A 376 11.54 -24.35 -2.35
C GLU A 376 11.71 -25.39 -3.45
N ILE A 377 12.23 -26.58 -3.12
CA ILE A 377 12.56 -27.63 -4.10
C ILE A 377 11.87 -28.94 -3.72
N GLY A 378 11.06 -29.43 -4.66
CA GLY A 378 10.48 -30.76 -4.63
C GLY A 378 9.37 -30.92 -3.58
N HIS A 379 9.12 -32.18 -3.24
CA HIS A 379 8.10 -32.59 -2.26
C HIS A 379 8.73 -33.51 -1.21
N PRO A 380 8.25 -33.46 0.05
CA PRO A 380 8.67 -34.40 1.08
C PRO A 380 8.56 -35.86 0.62
N GLY A 381 9.61 -36.64 0.83
CA GLY A 381 9.65 -38.07 0.47
C GLY A 381 9.91 -38.38 -1.01
N VAL A 382 9.88 -37.39 -1.90
CA VAL A 382 10.12 -37.59 -3.34
C VAL A 382 11.59 -37.42 -3.66
N ARG A 383 12.19 -38.39 -4.36
CA ARG A 383 13.59 -38.30 -4.81
C ARG A 383 13.76 -37.22 -5.88
N LEU A 384 14.83 -36.44 -5.75
CA LEU A 384 15.22 -35.42 -6.71
C LEU A 384 16.03 -36.04 -7.85
N ASP A 385 15.64 -35.74 -9.09
CA ASP A 385 16.33 -36.22 -10.28
C ASP A 385 17.58 -35.37 -10.60
N PRO A 386 18.69 -35.96 -11.09
CA PRO A 386 19.91 -35.22 -11.44
C PRO A 386 19.71 -34.09 -12.46
N SER A 387 18.68 -34.17 -13.33
CA SER A 387 18.31 -33.10 -14.27
C SER A 387 17.90 -31.78 -13.59
N LEU A 388 17.66 -31.79 -12.28
CA LEU A 388 17.36 -30.59 -11.50
C LEU A 388 18.51 -29.59 -11.50
N ARG A 389 19.76 -30.06 -11.40
CA ARG A 389 20.94 -29.17 -11.27
C ARG A 389 21.05 -28.17 -12.43
N PRO A 390 21.04 -28.57 -13.72
CA PRO A 390 21.08 -27.61 -14.82
C PRO A 390 19.84 -26.72 -14.90
N ALA A 391 18.67 -27.19 -14.45
CA ALA A 391 17.46 -26.36 -14.37
C ALA A 391 17.59 -25.24 -13.32
N LEU A 392 18.13 -25.55 -12.14
CA LEU A 392 18.41 -24.57 -11.09
C LEU A 392 19.54 -23.61 -11.47
N ALA A 393 20.61 -24.09 -12.10
CA ALA A 393 21.70 -23.23 -12.56
C ALA A 393 21.18 -22.14 -13.52
N ARG A 394 20.30 -22.52 -14.46
CA ARG A 394 19.63 -21.55 -15.34
C ARG A 394 18.72 -20.57 -14.59
N LEU A 395 17.93 -21.07 -13.64
CA LEU A 395 17.11 -20.21 -12.80
C LEU A 395 17.97 -19.17 -12.08
N PHE A 396 19.03 -19.60 -11.41
CA PHE A 396 19.89 -18.72 -10.62
C PHE A 396 20.66 -17.73 -11.50
N THR A 397 21.10 -18.14 -12.69
CA THR A 397 21.73 -17.22 -13.65
C THR A 397 20.79 -16.09 -14.09
N ALA A 398 19.47 -16.32 -14.11
CA ALA A 398 18.49 -15.30 -14.45
C ALA A 398 18.20 -14.32 -13.30
N LEU A 399 18.52 -14.69 -12.05
CA LEU A 399 18.32 -13.83 -10.89
C LEU A 399 19.48 -12.83 -10.74
N THR A 400 19.18 -11.63 -10.24
CA THR A 400 20.22 -10.63 -10.03
C THR A 400 21.09 -10.99 -8.83
N PRO A 401 22.40 -10.63 -8.83
CA PRO A 401 23.30 -10.96 -7.71
C PRO A 401 22.81 -10.50 -6.32
N PRO A 402 22.22 -9.29 -6.16
CA PRO A 402 21.67 -8.89 -4.86
C PRO A 402 20.50 -9.74 -4.36
N VAL A 403 19.72 -10.34 -5.27
CA VAL A 403 18.62 -11.25 -4.94
C VAL A 403 19.18 -12.64 -4.57
N LEU A 404 20.16 -13.15 -5.33
CA LEU A 404 20.82 -14.43 -5.03
C LEU A 404 21.48 -14.44 -3.66
N ALA A 405 22.22 -13.38 -3.31
CA ALA A 405 22.89 -13.26 -2.01
C ALA A 405 21.93 -13.34 -0.80
N ARG A 406 20.65 -13.04 -1.03
CA ARG A 406 19.57 -13.07 -0.03
C ARG A 406 18.69 -14.32 -0.14
N THR A 407 18.85 -15.10 -1.19
CA THR A 407 18.00 -16.26 -1.45
C THR A 407 18.29 -17.36 -0.43
N THR A 408 17.23 -17.98 0.09
CA THR A 408 17.34 -19.21 0.87
C THR A 408 16.81 -20.38 0.06
N LEU A 409 17.62 -21.43 -0.10
CA LEU A 409 17.21 -22.66 -0.74
C LEU A 409 16.61 -23.61 0.30
N HIS A 410 15.36 -24.04 0.11
CA HIS A 410 14.68 -25.02 0.96
C HIS A 410 14.43 -26.30 0.18
N VAL A 411 15.02 -27.41 0.61
CA VAL A 411 14.96 -28.68 -0.09
C VAL A 411 14.05 -29.64 0.67
N HIS A 412 12.89 -29.91 0.09
CA HIS A 412 11.89 -30.84 0.63
C HIS A 412 12.09 -32.27 0.11
N GLY A 413 12.60 -32.40 -1.12
CA GLY A 413 12.88 -33.70 -1.74
C GLY A 413 14.11 -34.41 -1.18
N ILE A 414 14.20 -35.70 -1.45
CA ILE A 414 15.34 -36.54 -1.09
C ILE A 414 16.43 -36.37 -2.15
N ALA A 415 17.50 -35.66 -1.82
CA ALA A 415 18.68 -35.55 -2.68
C ALA A 415 19.53 -36.84 -2.62
N PRO A 416 19.83 -37.49 -3.75
CA PRO A 416 20.50 -38.80 -3.77
C PRO A 416 21.93 -38.77 -3.21
N ASP A 417 22.59 -37.62 -3.23
CA ASP A 417 23.96 -37.39 -2.77
C ASP A 417 24.02 -36.69 -1.40
N GLY A 418 22.92 -36.74 -0.64
CA GLY A 418 22.77 -35.99 0.62
C GLY A 418 22.79 -34.47 0.44
N GLY A 419 22.55 -33.97 -0.78
CA GLY A 419 22.48 -32.55 -1.11
C GLY A 419 23.84 -31.90 -1.41
N ARG A 420 24.90 -32.68 -1.67
CA ARG A 420 26.23 -32.15 -1.98
C ARG A 420 26.19 -31.27 -3.24
N ALA A 421 25.62 -31.75 -4.34
CA ALA A 421 25.53 -31.04 -5.61
C ALA A 421 24.69 -29.75 -5.50
N LEU A 422 23.66 -29.75 -4.66
CA LEU A 422 22.86 -28.55 -4.39
C LEU A 422 23.65 -27.51 -3.58
N ARG A 423 24.46 -27.94 -2.61
CA ARG A 423 25.35 -27.06 -1.84
C ARG A 423 26.47 -26.48 -2.70
N GLU A 424 27.07 -27.30 -3.57
CA GLU A 424 28.07 -26.84 -4.56
C GLU A 424 27.46 -25.79 -5.49
N LEU A 425 26.30 -26.08 -6.10
CA LEU A 425 25.60 -25.13 -6.96
C LEU A 425 25.24 -23.84 -6.21
N ALA A 426 24.75 -23.94 -4.98
CA ALA A 426 24.43 -22.76 -4.16
C ALA A 426 25.67 -21.88 -3.93
N ALA A 427 26.81 -22.49 -3.59
CA ALA A 427 28.07 -21.78 -3.40
C ALA A 427 28.58 -21.13 -4.70
N GLU A 428 28.51 -21.84 -5.83
CA GLU A 428 28.86 -21.33 -7.16
C GLU A 428 28.05 -20.08 -7.54
N GLN A 429 26.79 -20.01 -7.10
CA GLN A 429 25.85 -18.92 -7.42
C GLN A 429 25.76 -17.85 -6.33
N GLY A 430 26.53 -17.95 -5.24
CA GLY A 430 26.52 -16.99 -4.13
C GLY A 430 25.27 -17.05 -3.23
N ILE A 431 24.58 -18.19 -3.18
CA ILE A 431 23.45 -18.45 -2.28
C ILE A 431 24.01 -18.88 -0.92
N ASN A 432 23.69 -18.13 0.13
CA ASN A 432 24.31 -18.29 1.44
C ASN A 432 23.66 -19.37 2.32
N VAL A 433 22.39 -19.70 2.08
CA VAL A 433 21.62 -20.59 2.97
C VAL A 433 20.96 -21.69 2.16
N VAL A 434 21.29 -22.94 2.49
CA VAL A 434 20.59 -24.14 2.03
C VAL A 434 20.08 -24.90 3.25
N ARG A 435 18.77 -25.13 3.31
CA ARG A 435 18.14 -25.95 4.35
C ARG A 435 17.54 -27.19 3.71
N PHE A 436 17.74 -28.32 4.37
CA PHE A 436 17.14 -29.59 4.01
C PHE A 436 16.10 -29.92 5.07
N ASP A 437 14.92 -30.35 4.64
CA ASP A 437 13.96 -30.92 5.57
C ASP A 437 14.58 -32.12 6.27
N ARG A 438 14.38 -32.18 7.59
CA ARG A 438 14.83 -33.34 8.35
C ARG A 438 14.02 -34.54 7.84
N PRO A 439 14.67 -35.65 7.44
CA PRO A 439 13.92 -36.86 7.14
C PRO A 439 13.06 -37.18 8.38
N PRO A 440 11.78 -37.53 8.20
CA PRO A 440 10.93 -37.86 9.34
C PRO A 440 11.66 -38.93 10.14
N THR A 441 12.03 -38.60 11.38
CA THR A 441 12.57 -39.61 12.30
C THR A 441 11.52 -40.70 12.36
N PRO A 442 11.83 -41.96 11.99
CA PRO A 442 10.85 -43.02 12.08
C PRO A 442 10.35 -43.02 13.53
N ALA A 443 9.03 -42.87 13.69
CA ALA A 443 8.41 -42.97 15.00
C ALA A 443 8.92 -44.28 15.63
N PRO A 444 9.44 -44.26 16.87
CA PRO A 444 9.86 -45.49 17.51
C PRO A 444 8.66 -46.43 17.43
N ALA A 445 8.88 -47.60 16.83
CA ALA A 445 7.85 -48.63 16.73
C ALA A 445 7.23 -48.79 18.12
N PRO A 446 5.88 -48.81 18.25
CA PRO A 446 5.27 -49.03 19.55
C PRO A 446 5.92 -50.27 20.13
N ALA A 447 6.60 -50.11 21.26
CA ALA A 447 7.16 -51.23 21.98
C ALA A 447 6.00 -52.21 22.16
N LEU A 448 6.10 -53.40 21.56
CA LEU A 448 5.18 -54.48 21.85
C LEU A 448 5.24 -54.66 23.36
N THR A 449 4.20 -54.18 24.04
CA THR A 449 3.99 -54.38 25.46
C THR A 449 3.98 -55.88 25.67
N ALA A 450 5.12 -56.43 26.09
CA ALA A 450 5.19 -57.80 26.57
C ALA A 450 4.15 -57.94 27.68
N ALA A 451 3.29 -58.95 27.56
CA ALA A 451 2.25 -59.24 28.52
C ALA A 451 2.84 -59.27 29.95
N PRO A 452 2.21 -58.63 30.94
CA PRO A 452 2.64 -58.73 32.31
C PRO A 452 2.44 -60.18 32.80
N GLY A 453 3.53 -60.83 33.22
CA GLY A 453 3.43 -62.05 34.01
C GLY A 453 2.74 -61.78 35.36
N PRO A 454 2.11 -62.79 35.99
CA PRO A 454 1.36 -62.61 37.22
C PRO A 454 2.30 -62.30 38.39
N GLY A 455 2.36 -61.02 38.78
CA GLY A 455 3.03 -60.53 39.99
C GLY A 455 2.05 -60.36 41.16
N PRO A 456 2.54 -60.47 42.41
CA PRO A 456 1.71 -60.68 43.60
C PRO A 456 0.90 -59.45 44.04
N THR A 457 -0.19 -59.77 44.74
CA THR A 457 -1.23 -58.90 45.30
C THR A 457 -0.69 -57.70 46.09
N PRO A 458 -1.13 -56.46 45.81
CA PRO A 458 -0.76 -55.30 46.61
C PRO A 458 -1.63 -55.17 47.87
N VAL A 459 -0.98 -54.84 48.98
CA VAL A 459 -1.57 -54.51 50.29
C VAL A 459 -2.21 -53.11 50.22
N PRO A 460 -3.42 -52.89 50.78
CA PRO A 460 -4.08 -51.59 50.74
C PRO A 460 -3.39 -50.57 51.66
N THR A 461 -3.13 -49.37 51.13
CA THR A 461 -2.61 -48.21 51.86
C THR A 461 -3.80 -47.31 52.29
N PRO A 462 -3.80 -46.67 53.47
CA PRO A 462 -4.95 -45.91 53.96
C PRO A 462 -5.10 -44.54 53.28
N VAL A 463 -6.35 -44.14 53.10
CA VAL A 463 -6.80 -42.84 52.56
C VAL A 463 -6.61 -41.72 53.60
N PRO A 464 -5.95 -40.59 53.27
CA PRO A 464 -5.93 -39.41 54.14
C PRO A 464 -7.22 -38.58 53.99
N ALA A 465 -7.74 -38.11 55.13
CA ALA A 465 -8.93 -37.27 55.25
C ALA A 465 -8.72 -35.83 54.71
N PRO A 466 -9.79 -35.15 54.24
CA PRO A 466 -9.71 -33.79 53.71
C PRO A 466 -9.54 -32.73 54.80
N ALA A 467 -8.66 -31.76 54.54
CA ALA A 467 -8.40 -30.60 55.39
C ALA A 467 -9.50 -29.51 55.26
N PRO A 468 -9.81 -28.76 56.34
CA PRO A 468 -10.88 -27.76 56.36
C PRO A 468 -10.47 -26.41 55.74
N ALA A 469 -11.46 -25.72 55.16
CA ALA A 469 -11.33 -24.40 54.55
C ALA A 469 -11.11 -23.28 55.60
N PRO A 470 -10.28 -22.25 55.30
CA PRO A 470 -10.13 -21.10 56.18
C PRO A 470 -11.23 -20.05 55.99
N SER A 471 -11.79 -19.65 57.13
CA SER A 471 -12.83 -18.65 57.33
C SER A 471 -12.38 -17.21 57.03
N LYS A 472 -13.29 -16.41 56.47
CA LYS A 472 -13.21 -14.94 56.37
C LYS A 472 -13.31 -14.28 57.76
N PRO A 473 -12.52 -13.23 58.04
CA PRO A 473 -12.85 -12.26 59.08
C PRO A 473 -13.29 -10.91 58.48
N GLY A 474 -14.53 -10.54 58.80
CA GLY A 474 -14.94 -9.31 59.51
C GLY A 474 -14.34 -7.94 59.15
N ALA A 475 -15.25 -6.99 58.93
CA ALA A 475 -15.06 -5.56 58.79
C ALA A 475 -14.32 -4.88 59.96
N GLY A 476 -13.61 -3.79 59.64
CA GLY A 476 -12.98 -2.88 60.61
C GLY A 476 -12.79 -1.48 60.01
N ALA A 477 -13.11 -0.47 60.82
CA ALA A 477 -13.31 0.95 60.50
C ALA A 477 -12.07 1.74 60.01
N ALA A 478 -12.38 2.91 59.44
CA ALA A 478 -11.48 3.97 58.97
C ALA A 478 -10.65 4.66 60.08
N PRO A 479 -9.59 5.40 59.68
CA PRO A 479 -9.43 6.79 60.13
C PRO A 479 -9.02 7.76 58.98
N PRO A 480 -9.07 9.10 59.21
CA PRO A 480 -9.14 10.11 58.17
C PRO A 480 -7.77 10.61 57.73
N VAL A 481 -7.65 11.03 56.46
CA VAL A 481 -6.49 11.81 55.99
C VAL A 481 -6.98 13.08 55.28
N THR A 482 -6.52 14.18 55.85
CA THR A 482 -6.69 15.59 55.52
C THR A 482 -6.11 15.95 54.15
N PRO A 483 -6.76 16.83 53.36
CA PRO A 483 -6.24 17.29 52.07
C PRO A 483 -5.27 18.48 52.21
N PRO A 484 -4.25 18.60 51.35
CA PRO A 484 -3.57 19.87 51.13
C PRO A 484 -4.37 20.78 50.19
N ALA A 485 -4.38 22.05 50.56
CA ALA A 485 -5.05 23.15 49.91
C ALA A 485 -4.31 23.67 48.66
N GLY A 486 -5.10 24.21 47.72
CA GLY A 486 -4.71 25.41 46.98
C GLY A 486 -4.24 25.22 45.54
N ALA A 487 -5.17 25.32 44.58
CA ALA A 487 -4.99 26.13 43.37
C ALA A 487 -6.34 26.36 42.69
N THR A 488 -6.82 27.60 42.82
CA THR A 488 -7.93 28.22 42.11
C THR A 488 -7.75 28.22 40.59
N ALA A 489 -8.73 27.71 39.85
CA ALA A 489 -9.04 28.15 38.48
C ALA A 489 -10.52 27.92 38.18
N THR A 490 -11.21 29.05 38.16
CA THR A 490 -12.57 29.39 37.75
C THR A 490 -13.10 28.59 36.56
N SER A 491 -14.17 27.82 36.75
CA SER A 491 -15.03 27.33 35.65
C SER A 491 -16.29 28.20 35.58
N PRO A 492 -16.64 28.78 34.42
CA PRO A 492 -17.88 29.51 34.25
C PRO A 492 -19.08 28.58 34.10
N SER A 493 -20.12 28.95 34.85
CA SER A 493 -21.49 28.44 34.84
C SER A 493 -22.15 28.51 33.45
N PRO A 494 -22.93 27.49 33.03
CA PRO A 494 -23.72 27.58 31.81
C PRO A 494 -24.99 28.40 32.06
N ALA A 495 -25.09 29.54 31.37
CA ALA A 495 -26.30 30.34 31.26
C ALA A 495 -27.33 29.67 30.32
N PRO A 496 -28.63 30.02 30.43
CA PRO A 496 -29.74 29.23 29.95
C PRO A 496 -29.94 29.27 28.43
N GLN A 497 -30.47 28.17 27.91
CA GLN A 497 -30.86 27.98 26.52
C GLN A 497 -31.86 29.05 26.08
N ALA A 498 -31.46 29.83 25.07
CA ALA A 498 -32.36 30.68 24.31
C ALA A 498 -33.13 29.83 23.28
N GLU A 499 -34.45 29.91 23.37
CA GLU A 499 -35.41 29.38 22.40
C GLU A 499 -35.09 29.92 21.00
N SER A 500 -34.91 29.02 20.04
CA SER A 500 -34.92 29.35 18.62
C SER A 500 -36.27 28.96 18.02
N PRO A 501 -36.94 29.86 17.27
CA PRO A 501 -38.27 29.62 16.73
C PRO A 501 -38.25 28.65 15.55
N THR A 502 -39.24 27.76 15.58
CA THR A 502 -39.67 26.83 14.53
C THR A 502 -39.89 27.54 13.19
N PRO A 503 -39.29 27.08 12.07
CA PRO A 503 -39.75 27.41 10.74
C PRO A 503 -40.86 26.43 10.32
N GLU A 504 -42.01 27.03 10.07
CA GLU A 504 -43.24 26.49 9.51
C GLU A 504 -42.99 25.76 8.17
N ALA A 505 -43.34 24.47 8.12
CA ALA A 505 -43.26 23.65 6.92
C ALA A 505 -44.47 23.91 6.02
N SER A 506 -44.28 24.71 4.97
CA SER A 506 -45.24 24.80 3.86
C SER A 506 -45.11 23.56 2.96
N ARG A 507 -46.17 22.75 2.97
CA ARG A 507 -46.50 21.79 1.90
C ARG A 507 -46.70 22.52 0.57
N PRO A 508 -46.41 21.87 -0.55
CA PRO A 508 -47.37 21.89 -1.64
C PRO A 508 -47.74 20.50 -2.16
N ASP A 509 -48.92 20.51 -2.76
CA ASP A 509 -49.79 19.40 -3.11
C ASP A 509 -49.26 18.41 -4.14
N LYS A 510 -49.72 17.18 -3.94
CA LYS A 510 -49.85 16.14 -4.96
C LYS A 510 -50.81 16.59 -6.06
N ALA A 511 -50.36 16.53 -7.31
CA ALA A 511 -51.25 16.38 -8.45
C ALA A 511 -50.65 15.33 -9.40
N SER A 512 -51.28 14.15 -9.43
CA SER A 512 -51.25 13.26 -10.60
C SER A 512 -52.39 13.66 -11.53
N PRO A 513 -52.22 13.48 -12.85
CA PRO A 513 -53.16 12.57 -13.51
C PRO A 513 -52.53 11.65 -14.58
N THR A 514 -53.03 10.42 -14.55
CA THR A 514 -53.64 9.65 -15.67
C THR A 514 -52.82 9.20 -16.89
N GLU A 515 -52.73 7.87 -16.98
CA GLU A 515 -52.90 6.98 -18.15
C GLU A 515 -52.94 7.62 -19.56
N ASP A 516 -52.21 7.08 -20.52
CA ASP A 516 -52.64 5.95 -21.37
C ASP A 516 -51.64 5.77 -22.55
N SER A 517 -51.70 4.63 -23.23
CA SER A 517 -51.03 4.26 -24.49
C SER A 517 -49.88 3.25 -24.40
N ARG A 518 -50.30 1.98 -24.27
CA ARG A 518 -49.71 0.83 -24.98
C ARG A 518 -49.74 1.05 -26.51
N PRO A 519 -48.80 0.46 -27.26
CA PRO A 519 -49.18 -0.78 -27.93
C PRO A 519 -48.11 -1.88 -27.90
N ASP A 520 -48.62 -3.11 -27.92
CA ASP A 520 -47.92 -4.35 -28.25
C ASP A 520 -47.24 -4.28 -29.62
N GLN A 521 -46.05 -4.90 -29.77
CA GLN A 521 -45.84 -6.02 -30.70
C GLN A 521 -44.45 -6.68 -30.60
N ARG A 522 -44.48 -7.93 -30.14
CA ARG A 522 -43.83 -9.14 -30.66
C ARG A 522 -42.44 -9.06 -31.33
N SER A 523 -41.53 -9.81 -30.70
CA SER A 523 -40.71 -10.91 -31.26
C SER A 523 -40.01 -10.71 -32.60
N ALA A 524 -38.66 -10.68 -32.55
CA ALA A 524 -37.83 -11.55 -33.38
C ALA A 524 -36.39 -11.61 -32.87
N ASP A 525 -36.07 -12.80 -32.38
CA ASP A 525 -34.79 -13.49 -32.46
C ASP A 525 -33.95 -13.11 -33.70
N ARG A 526 -32.71 -12.63 -33.50
CA ARG A 526 -31.64 -12.70 -34.51
C ARG A 526 -30.26 -12.37 -33.94
N THR A 527 -29.53 -13.45 -33.71
CA THR A 527 -28.08 -13.59 -33.85
C THR A 527 -27.44 -12.54 -34.76
N SER A 528 -26.57 -11.70 -34.19
CA SER A 528 -25.62 -10.89 -34.95
C SER A 528 -24.20 -11.20 -34.50
N ARG A 529 -23.58 -12.12 -35.25
CA ARG A 529 -22.13 -12.22 -35.46
C ARG A 529 -21.64 -10.84 -35.86
N GLN A 530 -20.84 -10.20 -35.00
CA GLN A 530 -20.17 -8.96 -35.35
C GLN A 530 -18.82 -9.29 -35.98
N SER A 531 -18.77 -9.04 -37.28
CA SER A 531 -17.63 -9.20 -38.17
C SER A 531 -16.46 -8.31 -37.73
N ARG A 532 -15.28 -8.93 -37.60
CA ARG A 532 -13.97 -8.25 -37.58
C ARG A 532 -13.78 -7.49 -38.90
N PRO A 533 -13.45 -6.19 -38.88
CA PRO A 533 -12.85 -5.53 -40.02
C PRO A 533 -11.35 -5.85 -40.08
N SER A 534 -10.93 -6.37 -41.23
CA SER A 534 -9.54 -6.59 -41.61
C SER A 534 -8.76 -5.28 -41.64
N ALA A 535 -7.62 -5.23 -40.95
CA ALA A 535 -6.66 -4.15 -41.06
C ALA A 535 -5.80 -4.33 -42.33
N PRO A 536 -5.53 -3.27 -43.10
CA PRO A 536 -4.59 -3.31 -44.21
C PRO A 536 -3.13 -3.29 -43.73
N ALA A 537 -2.28 -3.95 -44.50
CA ALA A 537 -0.85 -4.07 -44.31
C ALA A 537 -0.16 -2.69 -44.27
N SER A 538 0.59 -2.44 -43.19
CA SER A 538 1.49 -1.30 -43.08
C SER A 538 2.87 -1.68 -43.59
N THR A 539 3.23 -0.98 -44.65
CA THR A 539 4.53 -0.86 -45.31
C THR A 539 5.65 -0.45 -44.35
N THR A 540 6.79 -1.07 -44.57
CA THR A 540 8.11 -0.77 -43.99
C THR A 540 8.56 0.65 -44.32
N PRO A 541 9.03 1.46 -43.34
CA PRO A 541 9.86 2.62 -43.61
C PRO A 541 11.34 2.27 -43.41
N GLY A 542 12.14 2.63 -44.41
CA GLY A 542 13.57 2.34 -44.50
C GLY A 542 14.45 3.12 -43.53
N ASN A 543 15.65 2.54 -43.33
CA ASN A 543 16.79 3.10 -42.62
C ASN A 543 17.16 4.51 -43.10
N PRO A 544 17.44 5.46 -42.19
CA PRO A 544 18.28 6.61 -42.49
C PRO A 544 19.78 6.26 -42.36
N PRO A 545 20.67 6.97 -43.08
CA PRO A 545 22.09 6.67 -43.16
C PRO A 545 22.91 7.25 -42.00
N ASP A 546 24.09 6.66 -41.85
CA ASP A 546 25.26 7.05 -41.04
C ASP A 546 25.32 8.51 -40.57
N ARG A 547 25.49 8.67 -39.25
CA ARG A 547 26.11 9.86 -38.67
C ARG A 547 27.37 9.47 -37.90
N THR A 548 28.49 9.75 -38.57
CA THR A 548 29.79 10.18 -38.05
C THR A 548 29.93 10.30 -36.54
N SER A 549 30.89 9.52 -36.06
CA SER A 549 31.48 9.47 -34.73
C SER A 549 31.99 10.84 -34.25
N THR A 550 31.57 11.24 -33.05
CA THR A 550 32.22 12.31 -32.27
C THR A 550 33.15 11.64 -31.26
N PRO A 551 34.41 12.09 -31.10
CA PRO A 551 35.37 11.43 -30.21
C PRO A 551 35.09 11.72 -28.74
N GLU A 552 35.16 10.65 -27.96
CA GLU A 552 35.08 10.56 -26.50
C GLU A 552 36.25 11.31 -25.83
N PRO A 553 36.02 12.17 -24.82
CA PRO A 553 37.10 12.84 -24.10
C PRO A 553 37.74 11.89 -23.07
N ALA A 554 39.07 11.81 -23.12
CA ALA A 554 39.89 10.97 -22.26
C ALA A 554 39.72 11.27 -20.75
N PRO A 555 39.81 10.25 -19.88
CA PRO A 555 39.71 10.43 -18.43
C PRO A 555 40.97 11.08 -17.84
N PRO A 556 40.86 11.93 -16.79
CA PRO A 556 42.01 12.56 -16.16
C PRO A 556 42.85 11.55 -15.36
N ALA A 557 44.17 11.71 -15.49
CA ALA A 557 45.20 10.90 -14.85
C ALA A 557 45.12 10.97 -13.31
N ARG A 558 45.22 9.80 -12.67
CA ARG A 558 45.32 9.65 -11.21
C ARG A 558 46.73 10.02 -10.75
N THR A 559 46.83 11.08 -9.95
CA THR A 559 48.05 11.45 -9.20
C THR A 559 48.26 10.47 -8.05
N THR A 560 49.38 9.75 -8.07
CA THR A 560 49.89 8.90 -7.00
C THR A 560 50.52 9.75 -5.90
N ALA A 561 50.06 9.58 -4.66
CA ALA A 561 50.71 10.14 -3.46
C ALA A 561 51.82 9.20 -2.96
N PRO A 562 52.92 9.73 -2.38
CA PRO A 562 54.03 8.91 -1.89
C PRO A 562 53.75 8.32 -0.50
N ARG A 563 54.31 7.13 -0.28
CA ARG A 563 54.25 6.34 0.95
C ARG A 563 55.30 6.84 1.95
N PRO A 564 54.98 7.02 3.25
CA PRO A 564 55.96 7.38 4.26
C PRO A 564 56.81 6.16 4.68
N ALA A 565 58.05 6.47 5.05
CA ALA A 565 59.07 5.53 5.55
C ALA A 565 58.83 5.10 7.00
#